data_AF-A0A1F9PIH3-F1
#
_entry.id   AF-A0A1F9PIH3-F1
#
_cell.length_a   1.000
_cell.length_b   1.000
_cell.length_c   1.000
_cell.angle_alpha   90.00
_cell.angle_beta   90.00
_cell.angle_gamma   90.00
#
_symmetry.space_group_name_H-M   'P 1'
#
loop_
_entity.id
_entity.type
_entity.pdbx_description
1 polymer ?
#
loop_
_entity_poly.entity_id
_entity_poly.type
_entity_poly.pdbx_seq_one_letter_code
_entity_poly.pdbx_strand_id
1 'polypeptide(L)'
;MQCILREKLLAQAIKLAGVSNSYRNESHRFVEAYFEWLEEAEKDLSGLRSPIGILLQAEKSTLTSVLDGYLPNHIEPGKSIRKSQKAVAAQSLEKLSKEIYSKIEQIDHTLDQLSEKLCHAVAVLASKEPDLYSRLQVNQHGVNILWEMLGRTPETIPMYNYFCAKLASTDLNYLFMDIIQKITSNKSGAI
;
A
#
# COMPACT_ATOMS: atom_id res chain seq x y z
N MET A 1 -7.79 5.07 -3.57
CA MET A 1 -7.77 3.76 -2.91
C MET A 1 -6.34 3.39 -2.56
N GLN A 2 -5.74 4.19 -1.68
CA GLN A 2 -4.39 3.97 -1.18
C GLN A 2 -4.33 2.78 -0.22
N CYS A 3 -5.37 2.56 0.61
CA CYS A 3 -5.40 1.43 1.54
C CYS A 3 -5.33 0.07 0.83
N ILE A 4 -6.11 -0.12 -0.25
CA ILE A 4 -6.08 -1.36 -1.04
C ILE A 4 -4.70 -1.57 -1.68
N LEU A 5 -4.12 -0.49 -2.22
CA LEU A 5 -2.78 -0.55 -2.82
C LEU A 5 -1.74 -0.94 -1.78
N ARG A 6 -1.78 -0.34 -0.59
CA ARG A 6 -0.90 -0.68 0.52
C ARG A 6 -0.97 -2.16 0.88
N GLU A 7 -2.16 -2.71 1.08
CA GLU A 7 -2.34 -4.12 1.44
C GLU A 7 -1.81 -5.06 0.35
N LYS A 8 -2.06 -4.74 -0.92
CA LYS A 8 -1.50 -5.50 -2.05
C LYS A 8 0.04 -5.42 -2.10
N LEU A 9 0.61 -4.25 -1.84
CA LEU A 9 2.07 -4.07 -1.80
C LEU A 9 2.70 -4.81 -0.62
N LEU A 10 2.08 -4.80 0.55
CA LEU A 10 2.53 -5.56 1.72
C LEU A 10 2.52 -7.07 1.46
N ALA A 11 1.43 -7.58 0.88
CA ALA A 11 1.34 -8.98 0.50
C ALA A 11 2.46 -9.38 -0.49
N GLN A 12 2.77 -8.51 -1.45
CA GLN A 12 3.84 -8.74 -2.41
C GLN A 12 5.24 -8.61 -1.79
N ALA A 13 5.45 -7.70 -0.83
CA ALA A 13 6.71 -7.56 -0.10
C ALA A 13 7.05 -8.84 0.71
N ILE A 14 6.05 -9.47 1.32
CA ILE A 14 6.22 -10.75 2.04
C ILE A 14 6.69 -11.85 1.07
N LYS A 15 6.07 -11.96 -0.10
CA LYS A 15 6.47 -12.94 -1.13
C LYS A 15 7.88 -12.66 -1.66
N LEU A 16 8.19 -11.38 -1.89
CA LEU A 16 9.49 -10.93 -2.36
C LEU A 16 10.63 -11.31 -1.40
N ALA A 17 10.37 -11.30 -0.09
CA ALA A 17 11.33 -11.78 0.90
C ALA A 17 11.69 -13.26 0.70
N GLY A 18 10.73 -14.10 0.32
CA GLY A 18 10.96 -15.51 -0.03
C GLY A 18 11.85 -15.67 -1.27
N VAL A 19 11.65 -14.84 -2.30
CA VAL A 19 12.48 -14.81 -3.49
C VAL A 19 13.90 -14.33 -3.17
N SER A 20 14.04 -13.30 -2.34
CA SER A 20 15.34 -12.80 -1.86
C SER A 20 16.12 -13.86 -1.10
N ASN A 21 15.46 -14.67 -0.27
CA ASN A 21 16.09 -15.81 0.39
C ASN A 21 16.58 -16.86 -0.61
N SER A 22 15.85 -17.10 -1.70
CA SER A 22 16.29 -18.00 -2.77
C SER A 22 17.55 -17.48 -3.48
N TYR A 23 17.69 -16.17 -3.64
CA TYR A 23 18.92 -15.55 -4.14
C TYR A 23 20.10 -15.75 -3.18
N ARG A 24 19.89 -15.47 -1.89
CA ARG A 24 20.92 -15.57 -0.83
C ARG A 24 21.46 -16.99 -0.67
N ASN A 25 20.59 -17.99 -0.81
CA ASN A 25 20.98 -19.41 -0.72
C ASN A 25 21.55 -19.96 -2.03
N GLU A 26 21.88 -19.09 -2.99
CA GLU A 26 22.39 -19.43 -4.32
C GLU A 26 21.56 -20.47 -5.10
N SER A 27 20.26 -20.52 -4.83
CA SER A 27 19.37 -21.50 -5.47
C SER A 27 19.39 -21.36 -6.99
N HIS A 28 19.48 -22.49 -7.69
CA HIS A 28 19.37 -22.53 -9.15
C HIS A 28 17.98 -22.08 -9.64
N ARG A 29 16.97 -22.11 -8.77
CA ARG A 29 15.59 -21.70 -9.07
C ARG A 29 15.33 -20.21 -8.86
N PHE A 30 16.33 -19.42 -8.45
CA PHE A 30 16.11 -18.01 -8.14
C PHE A 30 15.49 -17.23 -9.31
N VAL A 31 16.01 -17.40 -10.53
CA VAL A 31 15.52 -16.65 -11.70
C VAL A 31 14.07 -17.02 -12.04
N GLU A 32 13.74 -18.31 -11.96
CA GLU A 32 12.39 -18.81 -12.18
C GLU A 32 11.41 -18.29 -11.12
N ALA A 33 11.75 -18.44 -9.83
CA ALA A 33 10.94 -17.94 -8.72
C ALA A 33 10.75 -16.41 -8.77
N TYR A 34 11.77 -15.67 -9.21
CA TYR A 34 11.69 -14.23 -9.39
C TYR A 34 10.78 -13.85 -10.58
N PHE A 35 10.86 -14.58 -11.68
CA PHE A 35 9.99 -14.36 -12.83
C PHE A 35 8.52 -14.66 -12.48
N GLU A 36 8.24 -15.79 -11.84
CA GLU A 36 6.90 -16.14 -11.36
C GLU A 36 6.34 -15.05 -10.43
N TRP A 37 7.16 -14.55 -9.51
CA TRP A 37 6.77 -13.44 -8.64
C TRP A 37 6.46 -12.17 -9.42
N LEU A 38 7.25 -11.80 -10.44
CA LEU A 38 6.96 -10.65 -11.30
C LEU A 38 5.59 -10.77 -11.98
N GLU A 39 5.26 -11.93 -12.52
CA GLU A 39 3.97 -12.16 -13.19
C GLU A 39 2.79 -12.06 -12.21
N GLU A 40 2.94 -12.65 -11.03
CA GLU A 40 1.91 -12.60 -10.00
C GLU A 40 1.72 -11.17 -9.48
N ALA A 41 2.81 -10.45 -9.19
CA ALA A 41 2.77 -9.07 -8.72
C ALA A 41 2.16 -8.13 -9.77
N GLU A 42 2.50 -8.30 -11.05
CA GLU A 42 1.91 -7.52 -12.14
C GLU A 42 0.39 -7.73 -12.20
N LYS A 43 -0.05 -9.00 -12.16
CA LYS A 43 -1.47 -9.34 -12.15
C LYS A 43 -2.20 -8.73 -10.97
N ASP A 44 -1.64 -8.85 -9.77
CA ASP A 44 -2.22 -8.32 -8.53
C ASP A 44 -2.34 -6.79 -8.52
N LEU A 45 -1.40 -6.08 -9.15
CA LEU A 45 -1.34 -4.61 -9.13
C LEU A 45 -1.97 -3.96 -10.38
N SER A 46 -2.20 -4.72 -11.45
CA SER A 46 -2.77 -4.24 -12.73
C SER A 46 -4.05 -3.41 -12.56
N GLY A 47 -4.94 -3.83 -11.66
CA GLY A 47 -6.22 -3.16 -11.41
C GLY A 47 -6.13 -1.84 -10.67
N LEU A 48 -4.96 -1.51 -10.10
CA LEU A 48 -4.77 -0.36 -9.20
C LEU A 48 -4.13 0.85 -9.88
N ARG A 49 -3.80 0.76 -11.19
CA ARG A 49 -3.16 1.84 -11.99
C ARG A 49 -1.97 2.48 -11.28
N SER A 50 -1.17 1.68 -10.59
CA SER A 50 0.03 2.13 -9.88
C SER A 50 1.24 2.20 -10.82
N PRO A 51 2.12 3.21 -10.72
CA PRO A 51 3.39 3.26 -11.45
C PRO A 51 4.28 2.03 -11.25
N ILE A 52 4.12 1.32 -10.13
CA ILE A 52 4.83 0.06 -9.84
C ILE A 52 4.50 -1.01 -10.90
N GLY A 53 3.28 -1.03 -11.44
CA GLY A 53 2.91 -1.98 -12.50
C GLY A 53 3.74 -1.79 -13.77
N ILE A 54 4.00 -0.54 -14.15
CA ILE A 54 4.85 -0.20 -15.31
C ILE A 54 6.30 -0.64 -15.03
N LEU A 55 6.77 -0.43 -13.80
CA LEU A 55 8.11 -0.83 -13.40
C LEU A 55 8.26 -2.36 -13.47
N LEU A 56 7.29 -3.13 -12.94
CA LEU A 56 7.28 -4.59 -13.03
C LEU A 56 7.35 -5.09 -14.48
N GLN A 57 6.57 -4.47 -15.38
CA GLN A 57 6.58 -4.79 -16.81
C GLN A 57 7.93 -4.50 -17.47
N ALA A 58 8.55 -3.36 -17.13
CA ALA A 58 9.86 -2.99 -17.67
C ALA A 58 10.95 -3.96 -17.22
N GLU A 59 10.93 -4.36 -15.95
CA GLU A 59 11.88 -5.33 -15.39
C GLU A 59 11.66 -6.73 -15.98
N LYS A 60 10.41 -7.18 -16.13
CA LYS A 60 10.06 -8.45 -16.81
C LYS A 60 10.55 -8.48 -18.26
N SER A 61 10.33 -7.39 -18.99
CA SER A 61 10.80 -7.25 -20.38
C SER A 61 12.32 -7.30 -20.44
N THR A 62 13.00 -6.58 -19.55
CA THR A 62 14.47 -6.58 -19.46
C THR A 62 15.01 -7.98 -19.21
N LEU A 63 14.43 -8.73 -18.27
CA LEU A 63 14.85 -10.09 -17.95
C LEU A 63 14.63 -11.08 -19.11
N THR A 64 13.54 -10.91 -19.86
CA THR A 64 13.21 -11.73 -21.04
C THR A 64 14.19 -11.45 -22.18
N SER A 65 14.49 -10.18 -22.46
CA SER A 65 15.40 -9.79 -23.54
C SER A 65 16.83 -10.34 -23.35
N VAL A 66 17.24 -10.68 -22.13
CA VAL A 66 18.53 -11.35 -21.90
C VAL A 66 18.61 -12.72 -22.58
N LEU A 67 17.48 -13.43 -22.72
CA LEU A 67 17.41 -14.68 -23.48
C LEU A 67 17.68 -14.46 -24.97
N ASP A 68 17.27 -13.30 -25.50
CA ASP A 68 17.47 -12.89 -26.88
C ASP A 68 18.86 -12.28 -27.13
N GLY A 69 19.73 -12.28 -26.12
CA GLY A 69 21.10 -11.77 -26.21
C GLY A 69 21.26 -10.28 -25.89
N TYR A 70 20.19 -9.59 -25.47
CA TYR A 70 20.31 -8.23 -24.94
C TYR A 70 21.05 -8.23 -23.60
N LEU A 71 22.04 -7.36 -23.45
CA LEU A 71 22.75 -7.16 -22.19
C LEU A 71 22.56 -5.70 -21.76
N PRO A 72 21.89 -5.46 -20.61
CA PRO A 72 21.82 -4.13 -20.03
C PRO A 72 23.21 -3.56 -19.75
N ASN A 73 23.37 -2.24 -19.84
CA ASN A 73 24.67 -1.54 -19.66
C ASN A 73 25.38 -1.82 -18.31
N HIS A 74 24.65 -2.32 -17.31
CA HIS A 74 25.17 -2.65 -15.99
C HIS A 74 25.70 -4.09 -15.89
N ILE A 75 25.59 -4.91 -16.95
CA ILE A 75 26.07 -6.29 -16.99
C ILE A 75 27.32 -6.37 -17.86
N GLU A 76 28.38 -6.95 -17.30
CA GLU A 76 29.61 -7.19 -18.05
C GLU A 76 29.39 -8.16 -19.23
N PRO A 77 29.91 -7.82 -20.43
CA PRO A 77 29.85 -8.70 -21.59
C PRO A 77 30.73 -9.95 -21.39
N GLY A 78 30.44 -11.02 -22.13
CA GLY A 78 31.24 -12.26 -22.12
C GLY A 78 30.85 -13.29 -21.05
N LYS A 79 29.84 -13.00 -20.22
CA LYS A 79 29.25 -13.99 -19.29
C LYS A 79 28.22 -14.87 -20.01
N SER A 80 28.08 -16.12 -19.57
CA SER A 80 27.01 -17.02 -20.02
C SER A 80 25.63 -16.40 -19.77
N ILE A 81 24.66 -16.60 -20.67
CA ILE A 81 23.28 -16.07 -20.57
C ILE A 81 22.68 -16.28 -19.17
N ARG A 82 22.81 -17.49 -18.60
CA ARG A 82 22.32 -17.82 -17.25
C ARG A 82 22.91 -16.93 -16.14
N LYS A 83 24.20 -16.58 -16.22
CA LYS A 83 24.85 -15.69 -15.24
C LYS A 83 24.38 -14.25 -15.43
N SER A 84 24.20 -13.81 -16.67
CA SER A 84 23.67 -12.49 -16.99
C SER A 84 22.22 -12.34 -16.49
N GLN A 85 21.36 -13.33 -16.72
CA GLN A 85 20.00 -13.35 -16.19
C GLN A 85 19.95 -13.31 -14.66
N LYS A 86 20.79 -14.11 -13.99
CA LYS A 86 20.89 -14.09 -12.52
C LYS A 86 21.27 -12.70 -12.00
N ALA A 87 22.23 -12.04 -12.65
CA ALA A 87 22.66 -10.70 -12.25
C ALA A 87 21.58 -9.63 -12.50
N VAL A 88 20.91 -9.67 -13.65
CA VAL A 88 19.78 -8.77 -13.96
C VAL A 88 18.64 -8.97 -12.95
N ALA A 89 18.25 -10.22 -12.69
CA ALA A 89 17.20 -10.54 -11.72
C ALA A 89 17.57 -10.05 -10.30
N ALA A 90 18.83 -10.20 -9.88
CA ALA A 90 19.28 -9.75 -8.57
C ALA A 90 19.23 -8.22 -8.41
N GLN A 91 19.68 -7.48 -9.42
CA GLN A 91 19.62 -6.02 -9.40
C GLN A 91 18.18 -5.52 -9.46
N SER A 92 17.36 -6.16 -10.29
CA SER A 92 15.95 -5.83 -10.42
C SER A 92 15.16 -6.11 -9.13
N LEU A 93 15.45 -7.23 -8.46
CA LEU A 93 14.94 -7.56 -7.13
C LEU A 93 15.24 -6.44 -6.13
N GLU A 94 16.48 -5.97 -6.05
CA GLU A 94 16.87 -4.89 -5.14
C GLU A 94 16.11 -3.59 -5.43
N LYS A 95 16.04 -3.22 -6.72
CA LYS A 95 15.35 -2.01 -7.18
C LYS A 95 13.86 -2.05 -6.83
N LEU A 96 13.17 -3.14 -7.18
CA LEU A 96 11.74 -3.30 -6.90
C LEU A 96 11.46 -3.37 -5.40
N SER A 97 12.32 -4.04 -4.64
CA SER A 97 12.21 -4.07 -3.18
C SER A 97 12.22 -2.65 -2.62
N LYS A 98 13.20 -1.82 -3.00
CA LYS A 98 13.30 -0.43 -2.54
C LYS A 98 12.05 0.38 -2.92
N GLU A 99 11.60 0.25 -4.17
CA GLU A 99 10.43 0.98 -4.64
C GLU A 99 9.15 0.56 -3.91
N ILE A 100 8.92 -0.73 -3.69
CA ILE A 100 7.76 -1.26 -2.96
C ILE A 100 7.76 -0.74 -1.51
N TYR A 101 8.88 -0.87 -0.79
CA TYR A 101 8.97 -0.40 0.60
C TYR A 101 8.80 1.12 0.70
N SER A 102 9.47 1.88 -0.16
CA SER A 102 9.31 3.34 -0.19
C SER A 102 7.86 3.73 -0.47
N LYS A 103 7.17 3.00 -1.36
CA LYS A 103 5.77 3.30 -1.66
C LYS A 103 4.84 2.98 -0.50
N ILE A 104 5.07 1.89 0.22
CA ILE A 104 4.33 1.53 1.43
C ILE A 104 4.50 2.64 2.48
N GLU A 105 5.74 3.05 2.76
CA GLU A 105 6.02 4.14 3.73
C GLU A 105 5.34 5.45 3.34
N GLN A 106 5.36 5.82 2.05
CA GLN A 106 4.67 7.02 1.58
C GLN A 106 3.15 6.95 1.80
N ILE A 107 2.54 5.79 1.56
CA ILE A 107 1.10 5.58 1.76
C ILE A 107 0.80 5.65 3.26
N ASP A 108 1.57 4.97 4.10
CA ASP A 108 1.42 4.99 5.55
C ASP A 108 1.50 6.40 6.10
N HIS A 109 2.55 7.13 5.74
CA HIS A 109 2.70 8.52 6.15
C HIS A 109 1.51 9.40 5.72
N THR A 110 1.01 9.21 4.49
CA THR A 110 -0.15 9.96 3.99
C THR A 110 -1.42 9.60 4.76
N LEU A 111 -1.65 8.31 5.03
CA LEU A 111 -2.81 7.85 5.78
C LEU A 111 -2.76 8.31 7.24
N ASP A 112 -1.61 8.31 7.88
CA ASP A 112 -1.42 8.78 9.26
C ASP A 112 -1.73 10.28 9.38
N GLN A 113 -1.18 11.10 8.48
CA GLN A 113 -1.48 12.55 8.44
C GLN A 113 -2.98 12.83 8.25
N LEU A 114 -3.65 12.03 7.42
CA LEU A 114 -5.09 12.17 7.19
C LEU A 114 -5.89 11.66 8.40
N SER A 115 -5.44 10.58 9.04
CA SER A 115 -6.02 10.04 10.26
C SER A 115 -5.98 11.08 11.39
N GLU A 116 -4.86 11.74 11.62
CA GLU A 116 -4.73 12.81 12.62
C GLU A 116 -5.71 13.97 12.36
N LYS A 117 -5.77 14.47 11.12
CA LYS A 117 -6.73 15.51 10.72
C LYS A 117 -8.18 15.06 10.94
N LEU A 118 -8.47 13.80 10.66
CA LEU A 118 -9.81 13.24 10.81
C LEU A 118 -10.17 13.08 12.30
N CYS A 119 -9.23 12.65 13.14
CA CYS A 119 -9.37 12.65 14.59
C CYS A 119 -9.68 14.05 15.13
N HIS A 120 -9.00 15.09 14.64
CA HIS A 120 -9.32 16.46 15.02
C HIS A 120 -10.75 16.86 14.63
N ALA A 121 -11.18 16.52 13.41
CA ALA A 121 -12.56 16.78 12.96
C ALA A 121 -13.59 16.08 13.86
N VAL A 122 -13.35 14.80 14.20
CA VAL A 122 -14.21 14.02 15.09
C VAL A 122 -14.21 14.57 16.51
N ALA A 123 -13.08 15.06 17.03
CA ALA A 123 -13.00 15.68 18.34
C ALA A 123 -13.81 16.99 18.41
N VAL A 124 -13.71 17.83 17.36
CA VAL A 124 -14.55 19.03 17.24
C VAL A 124 -16.03 18.64 17.20
N LEU A 125 -16.41 17.64 16.41
CA LEU A 125 -17.78 17.14 16.35
C LEU A 125 -18.27 16.65 17.73
N ALA A 126 -17.48 15.84 18.41
CA ALA A 126 -17.81 15.30 19.73
C ALA A 126 -18.01 16.40 20.79
N SER A 127 -17.30 17.52 20.67
CA SER A 127 -17.48 18.68 21.57
C SER A 127 -18.85 19.37 21.39
N LYS A 128 -19.46 19.21 20.22
CA LYS A 128 -20.77 19.80 19.87
C LYS A 128 -21.92 18.80 20.04
N GLU A 129 -21.62 17.51 19.99
CA GLU A 129 -22.57 16.41 20.02
C GLU A 129 -22.20 15.43 21.16
N PRO A 130 -22.64 15.69 22.40
CA PRO A 130 -22.24 14.93 23.60
C PRO A 130 -22.58 13.43 23.52
N ASP A 131 -23.65 13.09 22.83
CA ASP A 131 -24.13 11.72 22.64
C ASP A 131 -23.46 10.99 21.47
N LEU A 132 -22.52 11.64 20.75
CA LEU A 132 -21.91 11.05 19.56
C LEU A 132 -21.34 9.67 19.87
N TYR A 133 -20.53 9.56 20.92
CA TYR A 133 -19.82 8.34 21.22
C TYR A 133 -20.71 7.20 21.72
N SER A 134 -21.93 7.47 22.22
CA SER A 134 -22.86 6.40 22.63
C SER A 134 -23.55 5.76 21.43
N ARG A 135 -23.55 6.45 20.28
CA ARG A 135 -24.15 5.98 19.02
C ARG A 135 -23.16 5.26 18.11
N LEU A 136 -21.85 5.34 18.39
CA LEU A 136 -20.83 4.74 17.55
C LEU A 136 -20.72 3.22 17.75
N GLN A 137 -20.69 2.52 16.62
CA GLN A 137 -20.40 1.09 16.54
C GLN A 137 -19.26 0.88 15.54
N VAL A 138 -18.39 -0.12 15.78
CA VAL A 138 -17.28 -0.47 14.89
C VAL A 138 -17.83 -1.22 13.67
N ASN A 139 -18.56 -0.50 12.81
CA ASN A 139 -19.17 -1.00 11.59
C ASN A 139 -19.47 0.15 10.62
N GLN A 140 -19.95 -0.17 9.42
CA GLN A 140 -20.25 0.84 8.39
C GLN A 140 -21.34 1.82 8.84
N HIS A 141 -22.25 1.38 9.71
CA HIS A 141 -23.28 2.27 10.25
C HIS A 141 -22.67 3.38 11.10
N GLY A 142 -21.72 3.06 11.99
CA GLY A 142 -20.97 4.05 12.77
C GLY A 142 -20.18 5.02 11.90
N VAL A 143 -19.55 4.53 10.83
CA VAL A 143 -18.86 5.39 9.83
C VAL A 143 -19.85 6.37 9.19
N ASN A 144 -21.01 5.88 8.74
CA ASN A 144 -22.01 6.72 8.09
C ASN A 144 -22.54 7.81 9.02
N ILE A 145 -22.78 7.49 10.31
CA ILE A 145 -23.20 8.47 11.31
C ILE A 145 -22.14 9.57 11.46
N LEU A 146 -20.87 9.22 11.69
CA LEU A 146 -19.80 10.21 11.84
C LEU A 146 -19.70 11.09 10.60
N TRP A 147 -19.75 10.48 9.43
CA TRP A 147 -19.59 11.18 8.17
C TRP A 147 -20.74 12.16 7.90
N GLU A 148 -21.98 11.74 8.12
CA GLU A 148 -23.17 12.58 7.97
C GLU A 148 -23.17 13.75 8.95
N MET A 149 -22.77 13.50 10.21
CA MET A 149 -22.70 14.55 11.24
C MET A 149 -21.59 15.56 10.93
N LEU A 150 -20.41 15.12 10.47
CA LEU A 150 -19.32 16.02 10.05
C LEU A 150 -19.75 16.97 8.91
N GLY A 151 -20.62 16.51 8.01
CA GLY A 151 -21.16 17.33 6.93
C GLY A 151 -22.26 18.32 7.35
N ARG A 152 -22.83 18.15 8.55
CA ARG A 152 -23.94 18.97 9.06
C ARG A 152 -23.52 19.99 10.12
N THR A 153 -22.46 19.70 10.87
CA THR A 153 -21.97 20.59 11.91
C THR A 153 -21.15 21.73 11.29
N PRO A 154 -21.56 23.01 11.45
CA PRO A 154 -20.94 24.15 10.76
C PRO A 154 -19.42 24.23 10.94
N GLU A 155 -18.92 23.91 12.13
CA GLU A 155 -17.50 23.96 12.49
C GLU A 155 -16.66 22.89 11.78
N THR A 156 -17.27 21.79 11.30
CA THR A 156 -16.55 20.68 10.63
C THR A 156 -16.74 20.65 9.12
N ILE A 157 -17.65 21.45 8.56
CA ILE A 157 -17.89 21.54 7.10
C ILE A 157 -16.60 21.77 6.28
N PRO A 158 -15.68 22.66 6.66
CA PRO A 158 -14.43 22.85 5.90
C PRO A 158 -13.58 21.57 5.82
N MET A 159 -13.48 20.82 6.93
CA MET A 159 -12.75 19.56 6.99
C MET A 159 -13.47 18.46 6.20
N TYR A 160 -14.80 18.38 6.31
CA TYR A 160 -15.62 17.47 5.51
C TYR A 160 -15.37 17.67 4.01
N ASN A 161 -15.44 18.92 3.52
CA ASN A 161 -15.18 19.25 2.12
C ASN A 161 -13.75 18.91 1.69
N TYR A 162 -12.77 19.16 2.56
CA TYR A 162 -11.38 18.76 2.33
C TYR A 162 -11.25 17.25 2.11
N PHE A 163 -11.87 16.43 2.96
CA PHE A 163 -11.81 14.98 2.82
C PHE A 163 -12.57 14.47 1.59
N CYS A 164 -13.74 15.04 1.26
CA CYS A 164 -14.46 14.75 0.01
C CYS A 164 -13.58 14.97 -1.24
N ALA A 165 -12.77 16.03 -1.24
CA ALA A 165 -11.90 16.35 -2.38
C ALA A 165 -10.63 15.49 -2.40
N LYS A 166 -10.12 15.07 -1.23
CA LYS A 166 -8.80 14.44 -1.11
C LYS A 166 -8.85 12.91 -1.11
N LEU A 167 -9.92 12.30 -0.63
CA LEU A 167 -10.01 10.86 -0.38
C LEU A 167 -11.09 10.17 -1.21
N ALA A 168 -10.79 8.95 -1.63
CA ALA A 168 -11.81 8.03 -2.10
C ALA A 168 -12.62 7.49 -0.91
N SER A 169 -13.88 7.14 -1.13
CA SER A 169 -14.77 6.58 -0.10
C SER A 169 -14.17 5.38 0.63
N THR A 170 -13.45 4.50 -0.08
CA THR A 170 -12.79 3.34 0.53
C THR A 170 -11.70 3.72 1.53
N ASP A 171 -10.86 4.70 1.19
CA ASP A 171 -9.80 5.19 2.07
C ASP A 171 -10.39 5.89 3.29
N LEU A 172 -11.47 6.63 3.08
CA LEU A 172 -12.21 7.30 4.14
C LEU A 172 -12.86 6.30 5.12
N ASN A 173 -13.53 5.28 4.59
CA ASN A 173 -14.11 4.20 5.40
C ASN A 173 -13.04 3.49 6.24
N TYR A 174 -11.89 3.19 5.64
CA TYR A 174 -10.76 2.58 6.33
C TYR A 174 -10.31 3.43 7.53
N LEU A 175 -10.09 4.73 7.32
CA LEU A 175 -9.66 5.65 8.38
C LEU A 175 -10.72 5.80 9.48
N PHE A 176 -11.99 5.94 9.13
CA PHE A 176 -13.05 6.05 10.14
C PHE A 176 -13.20 4.78 10.97
N MET A 177 -13.10 3.60 10.36
CA MET A 177 -13.17 2.34 11.10
C MET A 177 -12.06 2.25 12.16
N ASP A 178 -10.82 2.60 11.79
CA ASP A 178 -9.69 2.65 12.73
C ASP A 178 -9.94 3.65 13.87
N ILE A 179 -10.44 4.85 13.55
CA ILE A 179 -10.78 5.87 14.55
C ILE A 179 -11.88 5.40 15.50
N ILE A 180 -12.98 4.84 14.98
CA ILE A 180 -14.08 4.31 15.81
C ILE A 180 -13.57 3.17 16.69
N GLN A 181 -12.73 2.28 16.15
CA GLN A 181 -12.12 1.19 16.91
C GLN A 181 -11.26 1.72 18.06
N LYS A 182 -10.44 2.75 17.82
CA LYS A 182 -9.64 3.41 18.88
C LYS A 182 -10.51 4.04 19.96
N ILE A 183 -11.58 4.75 19.57
CA ILE A 183 -12.52 5.38 20.50
C ILE A 183 -13.26 4.35 21.35
N THR A 184 -13.75 3.28 20.74
CA THR A 184 -14.53 2.23 21.43
C THR A 184 -13.66 1.33 22.31
N SER A 185 -12.42 1.06 21.89
CA SER A 185 -11.45 0.31 22.71
C SER A 185 -11.05 1.08 23.96
N ASN A 186 -10.86 2.41 23.87
CA ASN A 186 -10.55 3.26 25.03
C ASN A 186 -11.69 3.31 26.06
N LYS A 187 -12.96 3.15 25.65
CA LYS A 187 -14.09 3.05 26.59
C LYS A 187 -14.08 1.75 27.39
N SER A 188 -13.52 0.68 26.83
CA SER A 188 -13.52 -0.66 27.44
C SER A 188 -12.40 -0.84 28.47
N GLY A 189 -11.38 0.02 28.46
CA GLY A 189 -10.25 0.03 29.40
C GLY A 189 -10.40 0.98 30.59
N ALA A 190 -11.55 1.64 30.74
CA ALA A 190 -11.83 2.63 31.80
C ALA A 190 -12.77 2.09 32.91
N ILE A 191 -12.75 0.78 33.15
CA ILE A 191 -13.48 0.10 34.25
C ILE A 191 -12.47 -0.51 35.21
#